data_AF-A0A947WC54-F1
#
_entry.id   AF-A0A947WC54-F1
#
_cell.length_a   1.000
_cell.length_b   1.000
_cell.length_c   1.000
_cell.angle_alpha   90.00
_cell.angle_beta   90.00
_cell.angle_gamma   90.00
#
_symmetry.space_group_name_H-M   'P 1'
#
loop_
_entity.id
_entity.type
_entity.pdbx_description
1 polymer ?
#
loop_
_entity_poly.entity_id
_entity_poly.type
_entity_poly.pdbx_seq_one_letter_code
_entity_poly.pdbx_strand_id
1 'polypeptide(L)' 'AFMIGDRYHDFVAGKANGCTVVATTYGFAADGEADEVDVLLEQFQDLPDVVQRIVNG' A
#
# COMPACT_ATOMS: atom_id res chain seq x y z
N ALA A 1 9.71 3.37 7.64
CA ALA A 1 8.39 2.93 8.15
C ALA A 1 7.47 2.68 6.96
N PHE A 2 6.39 1.93 7.14
CA PHE A 2 5.41 1.69 6.08
C PHE A 2 3.99 2.02 6.56
N MET A 3 3.14 2.37 5.60
CA MET A 3 1.73 2.68 5.80
C MET A 3 0.92 1.73 4.93
N ILE A 4 -0.06 1.06 5.53
CA ILE A 4 -0.98 0.15 4.83
C ILE A 4 -2.39 0.74 4.94
N GLY A 5 -3.06 0.96 3.81
CA GLY A 5 -4.41 1.54 3.79
C GLY A 5 -5.21 1.13 2.56
N ASP A 6 -6.52 1.37 2.59
CA ASP A 6 -7.43 1.02 1.49
C ASP A 6 -7.90 2.24 0.68
N ARG A 7 -7.66 3.46 1.18
CA ARG A 7 -8.15 4.70 0.55
C ARG A 7 -7.04 5.60 0.09
N TYR A 8 -7.35 6.39 -0.94
CA TYR A 8 -6.49 7.47 -1.43
C TYR A 8 -5.90 8.36 -0.33
N HIS A 9 -6.68 8.70 0.70
CA HIS A 9 -6.20 9.54 1.82
C HIS A 9 -5.06 8.89 2.62
N ASP A 10 -5.10 7.56 2.78
CA ASP A 10 -4.02 6.82 3.40
C ASP A 10 -2.76 6.97 2.55
N PHE A 11 -2.87 6.77 1.24
CA PHE A 11 -1.75 6.80 0.31
C PHE A 11 -1.05 8.17 0.31
N VAL A 12 -1.84 9.24 0.20
CA VAL A 12 -1.33 10.61 0.24
C VAL A 12 -0.65 10.90 1.57
N ALA A 13 -1.26 10.50 2.69
CA ALA A 13 -0.68 10.71 4.01
C ALA A 13 0.64 9.94 4.18
N GLY A 14 0.70 8.68 3.72
CA GLY A 14 1.90 7.85 3.77
C GLY A 14 3.05 8.48 2.98
N LYS A 15 2.81 8.86 1.73
CA LYS A 15 3.80 9.54 0.88
C LYS A 15 4.29 10.85 1.49
N ALA A 16 3.37 11.70 1.96
CA ALA A 16 3.70 12.99 2.54
C ALA A 16 4.59 12.88 3.79
N ASN A 17 4.58 11.72 4.47
CA ASN A 17 5.41 11.43 5.64
C ASN A 17 6.62 10.53 5.33
N GLY A 18 6.91 10.26 4.05
CA GLY A 18 8.06 9.45 3.65
C GLY A 18 7.94 7.96 4.00
N CYS A 19 6.72 7.44 4.13
CA CYS A 19 6.48 6.01 4.30
C CYS A 19 6.44 5.29 2.94
N THR A 20 6.86 4.02 2.92
CA THR A 20 6.46 3.09 1.87
C THR A 20 4.96 2.83 1.98
N VAL A 21 4.22 3.06 0.90
CA VAL A 21 2.76 2.96 0.84
C VAL A 21 2.35 1.62 0.23
N VAL A 22 1.62 0.83 1.01
CA VAL A 22 1.00 -0.44 0.58
C VAL A 22 -0.51 -0.23 0.47
N ALA A 23 -1.06 -0.32 -0.74
CA ALA A 23 -2.50 -0.27 -0.96
C ALA A 23 -3.15 -1.64 -0.75
N THR A 24 -4.27 -1.68 -0.04
CA THR A 24 -5.07 -2.90 0.21
C THR A 24 -6.47 -2.74 -0.37
N THR A 25 -6.55 -2.37 -1.64
CA THR A 25 -7.83 -2.01 -2.26
C THR A 25 -8.65 -3.23 -2.64
N TYR A 26 -8.03 -4.41 -2.81
CA TYR A 26 -8.70 -5.68 -3.09
C TYR A 26 -9.71 -5.61 -4.24
N GLY A 27 -9.42 -4.80 -5.26
CA GLY A 27 -10.31 -4.59 -6.42
C GLY A 27 -11.42 -3.54 -6.23
N PHE A 28 -11.44 -2.83 -5.10
CA PHE A 28 -12.41 -1.77 -4.80
C PHE A 28 -11.92 -0.35 -5.07
N ALA A 29 -10.67 -0.20 -5.51
CA ALA A 29 -10.15 1.10 -5.96
C ALA A 29 -10.84 1.55 -7.25
N ALA A 30 -11.11 2.84 -7.35
CA ALA A 30 -11.44 3.44 -8.63
C ALA A 30 -10.23 3.37 -9.60
N ASP A 31 -10.49 3.41 -10.90
CA ASP A 31 -9.45 3.50 -11.93
C ASP A 31 -8.49 4.66 -11.60
N GLY A 32 -7.21 4.36 -11.48
CA GLY A 32 -6.17 5.33 -11.16
C GLY A 32 -5.97 5.64 -9.67
N GLU A 33 -6.83 5.18 -8.77
CA GLU A 33 -6.76 5.53 -7.33
C GLU A 33 -5.49 4.99 -6.65
N ALA A 34 -5.01 3.83 -7.10
CA ALA A 34 -3.84 3.14 -6.54
C ALA A 34 -2.59 3.20 -7.44
N ASP A 35 -2.61 3.93 -8.56
CA ASP A 35 -1.50 3.97 -9.53
C ASP A 35 -0.18 4.45 -8.91
N GLU A 36 -0.30 5.25 -7.86
CA GLU A 36 0.80 5.94 -7.24
C GLU A 36 1.41 5.22 -6.04
N VAL A 37 0.86 4.09 -5.60
CA VAL A 37 1.35 3.38 -4.40
C VAL A 37 2.59 2.53 -4.70
N ASP A 38 3.44 2.31 -3.69
CA ASP A 38 4.68 1.54 -3.88
C ASP A 38 4.40 0.04 -4.04
N VAL A 39 3.38 -0.46 -3.34
CA VAL A 39 2.97 -1.86 -3.40
C VAL A 39 1.45 -1.95 -3.44
N LEU A 40 0.91 -2.71 -4.38
CA LEU A 40 -0.49 -3.12 -4.39
C LEU A 40 -0.63 -4.51 -3.78
N LEU A 41 -1.34 -4.63 -2.66
CA LEU A 41 -1.70 -5.89 -2.02
C LEU A 41 -3.10 -6.31 -2.48
N GLU A 42 -3.15 -7.26 -3.40
CA GLU A 42 -4.41 -7.74 -3.98
C GLU A 42 -5.09 -8.83 -3.14
N GLN A 43 -4.36 -9.52 -2.26
CA GLN A 43 -4.93 -10.49 -1.32
C GLN A 43 -4.29 -10.34 0.07
N PHE A 44 -5.13 -10.32 1.11
CA PHE A 44 -4.67 -10.15 2.48
C PHE A 44 -3.66 -11.22 2.92
N GLN A 45 -3.78 -12.45 2.40
CA GLN A 45 -2.88 -13.56 2.73
C GLN A 45 -1.42 -13.31 2.30
N ASP A 46 -1.17 -12.42 1.35
CA ASP A 46 0.17 -12.09 0.86
C ASP A 46 0.86 -11.02 1.72
N LEU A 47 0.17 -10.46 2.72
CA LEU A 47 0.69 -9.42 3.60
C LEU A 47 2.01 -9.80 4.29
N PRO A 48 2.19 -11.02 4.85
CA PRO A 48 3.45 -11.39 5.49
C PRO A 48 4.65 -11.29 4.54
N ASP A 49 4.49 -11.74 3.29
CA ASP A 49 5.54 -11.69 2.27
C ASP A 49 5.87 -10.25 1.88
N VAL A 50 4.85 -9.39 1.73
CA VAL A 50 5.03 -7.96 1.45
C VAL A 50 5.80 -7.27 2.58
N VAL A 51 5.39 -7.49 3.84
CA VAL A 51 6.08 -6.91 5.00
C VAL A 51 7.52 -7.40 5.08
N GLN A 52 7.77 -8.69 4.83
CA GLN A 52 9.12 -9.25 4.85
C GLN A 52 10.03 -8.61 3.78
N ARG A 53 9.50 -8.33 2.59
CA ARG A 53 10.25 -7.64 1.52
C ARG A 53 10.60 -6.21 1.90
N ILE A 54 9.67 -5.48 2.54
CA ILE A 54 9.87 -4.08 2.94
C ILE A 54 10.88 -3.97 4.09
N VAL A 55 10.84 -4.89 5.06
CA VAL A 55 11.71 -4.82 6.26
C VAL A 55 13.14 -5.26 6.00
N ASN A 56 13.36 -6.19 5.06
CA ASN A 56 14.67 -6.75 4.75
C ASN A 56 15.35 -6.10 3.53
N GLY A 57 14.67 -5.17 2.86
CA GLY A 57 15.18 -4.41 1.71
C GLY A 57 15.98 -3.18 2.10
#